data_AF-A0A4U7EYZ1-F1
#
_entry.id   AF-A0A4U7EYZ1-F1
#
_cell.length_a   1.000
_cell.length_b   1.000
_cell.length_c   1.000
_cell.angle_alpha   90.00
_cell.angle_beta   90.00
_cell.angle_gamma   90.00
#
_symmetry.space_group_name_H-M   'P 1'
#
loop_
_entity.id
_entity.type
_entity.pdbx_description
1 polymer ?
#
loop_
_entity_poly.entity_id
_entity_poly.type
_entity_poly.pdbx_seq_one_letter_code
_entity_poly.pdbx_strand_id
1 'polypeptide(L)'
;MITPLTAGLVLAGLLLAFVGAAVSVYAVTLTGILVGGGAGYVAAPSLLGVVAVDGVALTGGAVAVGAAVGGFLAYAGLSFAVVAIGGLVGGFAGRFAVGRVG
;
A
#
# COMPACT_ATOMS: atom_id res chain seq x y z
N MET A 1 35.76 -4.79 9.12
CA MET A 1 35.62 -4.74 10.60
C MET A 1 34.30 -4.07 10.93
N ILE A 2 33.38 -4.77 11.60
CA ILE A 2 32.09 -4.21 12.01
C ILE A 2 32.36 -3.32 13.22
N THR A 3 32.19 -2.01 13.04
CA THR A 3 32.28 -1.04 14.15
C THR A 3 30.87 -0.67 14.61
N PRO A 4 30.69 -0.15 15.85
CA PRO A 4 29.39 0.32 16.32
C PRO A 4 28.79 1.37 15.39
N LEU A 5 29.62 2.21 14.79
CA LEU A 5 29.21 3.21 13.81
C LEU A 5 28.66 2.56 12.54
N THR A 6 29.36 1.56 11.99
CA THR A 6 28.93 0.83 10.80
C THR A 6 27.62 0.06 11.05
N ALA A 7 27.51 -0.60 12.21
CA ALA A 7 26.28 -1.28 12.60
C ALA A 7 25.11 -0.30 12.80
N GLY A 8 25.37 0.86 13.42
CA GLY A 8 24.39 1.93 13.61
C GLY A 8 23.87 2.49 12.28
N LEU A 9 24.73 2.71 11.29
CA LEU A 9 24.33 3.17 9.96
C LEU A 9 23.44 2.16 9.22
N VAL A 10 23.77 0.86 9.31
CA VAL A 10 22.94 -0.21 8.72
C VAL A 10 21.56 -0.25 9.37
N LEU A 11 21.48 -0.19 10.70
CA LEU A 11 20.22 -0.16 11.43
C LEU A 11 19.39 1.09 11.12
N ALA A 12 20.03 2.27 11.01
CA ALA A 12 19.35 3.51 10.65
C ALA A 12 18.75 3.44 9.24
N GLY A 13 19.51 2.93 8.26
CA GLY A 13 19.02 2.72 6.90
C GLY A 13 17.87 1.71 6.84
N LEU A 14 17.96 0.64 7.63
CA LEU A 14 16.91 -0.37 7.75
C LEU A 14 15.60 0.23 8.28
N LEU A 15 15.69 0.99 9.39
CA LEU A 15 14.55 1.69 9.98
C LEU A 15 13.94 2.68 9.00
N LEU A 16 14.78 3.47 8.30
CA LEU A 16 14.31 4.43 7.32
C LEU A 16 13.55 3.77 6.17
N ALA A 17 14.01 2.61 5.69
CA ALA A 17 13.32 1.83 4.66
C ALA A 17 11.93 1.37 5.12
N PHE A 18 11.80 0.89 6.36
CA PHE A 18 10.49 0.48 6.91
C PHE A 18 9.56 1.67 7.16
N VAL A 19 10.09 2.81 7.62
CA VAL A 19 9.31 4.04 7.77
C VAL A 19 8.82 4.53 6.40
N GLY A 20 9.69 4.56 5.40
CA GLY A 20 9.31 4.91 4.03
C GLY A 20 8.24 3.96 3.46
N ALA A 21 8.37 2.66 3.74
CA ALA A 21 7.36 1.67 3.37
C ALA A 21 6.01 1.95 4.07
N ALA A 22 6.01 2.24 5.37
CA ALA A 22 4.79 2.54 6.13
C ALA A 22 4.09 3.82 5.64
N VAL A 23 4.85 4.90 5.41
CA VAL A 23 4.30 6.17 4.87
C VAL A 23 3.72 5.95 3.46
N SER A 24 4.37 5.11 2.66
CA SER A 24 3.89 4.75 1.32
C SER A 24 2.54 4.04 1.36
N VAL A 25 2.23 3.24 2.39
CA VAL A 25 0.91 2.60 2.56
C VAL A 25 -0.18 3.64 2.63
N TYR A 26 0.01 4.68 3.44
CA TYR A 26 -0.98 5.74 3.57
C TYR A 26 -1.17 6.51 2.26
N ALA A 27 -0.07 6.95 1.65
CA ALA A 27 -0.11 7.73 0.41
C ALA A 27 -0.74 6.94 -0.76
N VAL A 28 -0.32 5.69 -0.95
CA VAL A 28 -0.83 4.84 -2.04
C VAL A 28 -2.28 4.45 -1.81
N THR A 29 -2.69 4.20 -0.57
CA THR A 29 -4.10 3.92 -0.24
C THR A 29 -4.98 5.13 -0.53
N LEU A 30 -4.55 6.34 -0.14
CA LEU A 30 -5.26 7.58 -0.49
C LEU A 30 -5.37 7.77 -2.00
N THR A 31 -4.29 7.54 -2.74
CA THR A 31 -4.33 7.58 -4.20
C THR A 31 -5.32 6.55 -4.75
N GLY A 32 -5.34 5.33 -4.21
CA GLY A 32 -6.31 4.29 -4.57
C GLY A 32 -7.75 4.72 -4.34
N ILE A 33 -8.04 5.37 -3.21
CA ILE A 33 -9.37 5.94 -2.90
C ILE A 33 -9.77 6.98 -3.95
N LEU A 34 -8.87 7.91 -4.27
CA LEU A 34 -9.16 8.98 -5.24
C LEU A 34 -9.35 8.43 -6.66
N VAL A 35 -8.46 7.54 -7.11
CA VAL A 35 -8.52 6.92 -8.44
C VAL A 35 -9.76 6.03 -8.55
N GLY A 36 -10.03 5.21 -7.54
CA GLY A 36 -11.22 4.35 -7.49
C GLY A 36 -12.51 5.16 -7.47
N GLY A 37 -12.57 6.23 -6.67
CA GLY A 37 -13.71 7.14 -6.63
C GLY A 37 -13.94 7.84 -7.98
N GLY A 38 -12.86 8.29 -8.63
CA GLY A 38 -12.90 8.84 -9.98
C GLY A 38 -13.41 7.83 -11.00
N ALA A 39 -12.97 6.58 -10.94
CA ALA A 39 -13.48 5.50 -11.80
C ALA A 39 -14.98 5.24 -11.56
N GLY A 40 -15.42 5.23 -10.29
CA GLY A 40 -16.84 5.13 -9.93
C GLY A 40 -17.68 6.28 -10.48
N TYR A 41 -17.16 7.51 -10.44
CA TYR A 41 -17.80 8.68 -11.03
C TYR A 41 -17.97 8.54 -12.55
N VAL A 42 -16.90 8.13 -13.25
CA VAL A 42 -16.93 7.95 -14.71
C VAL A 42 -17.86 6.81 -15.13
N ALA A 43 -17.98 5.76 -14.31
CA ALA A 43 -18.87 4.64 -14.58
C ALA A 43 -20.35 4.94 -14.29
N ALA A 44 -20.65 5.89 -13.39
CA ALA A 44 -22.02 6.16 -12.92
C ALA A 44 -23.05 6.43 -14.03
N PRO A 45 -22.75 7.21 -15.10
CA PRO A 45 -23.71 7.42 -16.19
C PRO A 45 -24.11 6.15 -16.93
N SER A 46 -23.24 5.15 -16.97
CA SER A 46 -23.52 3.86 -17.61
C SER A 46 -24.52 2.99 -16.81
N LEU A 47 -24.74 3.34 -15.54
CA LEU A 47 -25.66 2.66 -14.64
C LEU A 47 -27.01 3.39 -14.53
N LEU A 48 -27.09 4.65 -15.00
CA LEU A 48 -28.34 5.39 -15.08
C LEU A 48 -29.29 4.71 -16.07
N GLY A 49 -30.52 4.42 -15.63
CA GLY A 49 -31.54 3.72 -16.42
C GLY A 49 -31.52 2.20 -16.29
N VAL A 50 -30.45 1.61 -15.75
CA VAL A 50 -30.43 0.18 -15.34
C VAL A 50 -30.96 0.04 -13.91
N VAL A 51 -30.64 1.02 -13.06
CA VAL A 51 -31.05 1.05 -11.65
C VAL A 51 -32.05 2.18 -11.45
N ALA A 52 -33.26 1.85 -10.98
CA ALA A 52 -34.33 2.81 -10.70
C ALA A 52 -34.11 3.52 -9.35
N VAL A 53 -33.06 4.33 -9.28
CA VAL A 53 -32.68 5.14 -8.11
C VAL A 53 -32.41 6.57 -8.57
N ASP A 54 -32.58 7.53 -7.66
CA ASP A 54 -32.19 8.91 -7.90
C ASP A 54 -30.74 9.03 -8.41
N GLY A 55 -30.53 9.88 -9.42
CA GLY A 55 -29.24 9.99 -10.11
C GLY A 55 -28.12 10.52 -9.22
N VAL A 56 -28.43 11.38 -8.25
CA VAL A 56 -27.45 11.87 -7.28
C VAL A 56 -27.06 10.76 -6.32
N ALA A 57 -28.05 10.03 -5.80
CA ALA A 57 -27.80 8.88 -4.93
C ALA A 57 -26.99 7.78 -5.64
N LEU A 58 -27.31 7.49 -6.90
CA LEU A 58 -26.59 6.50 -7.71
C LEU A 58 -25.13 6.93 -7.95
N THR A 59 -24.91 8.19 -8.34
CA THR A 59 -23.56 8.70 -8.58
C THR A 59 -22.74 8.72 -7.30
N GLY A 60 -23.32 9.19 -6.19
CA GLY A 60 -22.67 9.17 -4.88
C GLY A 60 -22.32 7.76 -4.42
N GLY A 61 -23.23 6.80 -4.62
CA GLY A 61 -23.01 5.39 -4.33
C GLY A 61 -21.88 4.79 -5.17
N ALA A 62 -21.87 5.04 -6.48
CA ALA A 62 -20.84 4.55 -7.39
C ALA A 62 -19.44 5.09 -7.02
N VAL A 63 -19.35 6.38 -6.68
CA VAL A 63 -18.10 6.98 -6.18
C VAL A 63 -17.66 6.35 -4.87
N ALA A 64 -18.56 6.18 -3.90
CA ALA A 64 -18.23 5.59 -2.61
C ALA A 64 -17.74 4.14 -2.75
N VAL A 65 -18.42 3.33 -3.57
CA VAL A 65 -18.01 1.95 -3.85
C VAL A 65 -16.68 1.91 -4.59
N GLY A 66 -16.52 2.73 -5.63
CA GLY A 66 -15.27 2.83 -6.38
C GLY A 66 -14.10 3.22 -5.47
N ALA A 67 -14.28 4.20 -4.60
CA ALA A 67 -13.29 4.63 -3.62
C ALA A 67 -12.93 3.52 -2.61
N ALA A 68 -13.92 2.79 -2.11
CA ALA A 68 -13.69 1.66 -1.20
C ALA A 68 -12.91 0.55 -1.88
N VAL A 69 -13.28 0.17 -3.10
CA VAL A 69 -12.59 -0.87 -3.89
C VAL A 69 -11.17 -0.42 -4.24
N GLY A 70 -11.00 0.79 -4.75
CA GLY A 70 -9.68 1.33 -5.11
C GLY A 70 -8.74 1.44 -3.91
N GLY A 71 -9.24 1.94 -2.78
CA GLY A 71 -8.49 1.99 -1.54
C GLY A 71 -8.09 0.60 -1.04
N PHE A 72 -9.03 -0.35 -1.03
CA PHE A 72 -8.76 -1.73 -0.63
C PHE A 72 -7.70 -2.39 -1.51
N LEU A 73 -7.81 -2.29 -2.84
CA LEU A 73 -6.87 -2.90 -3.78
C LEU A 73 -5.47 -2.27 -3.66
N ALA A 74 -5.40 -0.94 -3.51
CA ALA A 74 -4.14 -0.23 -3.31
C ALA A 74 -3.47 -0.65 -1.99
N TYR A 75 -4.23 -0.73 -0.90
CA TYR A 75 -3.75 -1.19 0.40
C TYR A 75 -3.27 -2.64 0.34
N ALA A 76 -4.06 -3.54 -0.24
CA ALA A 76 -3.72 -4.96 -0.37
C ALA A 76 -2.46 -5.15 -1.21
N GLY A 77 -2.39 -4.51 -2.39
CA GLY A 77 -1.24 -4.57 -3.28
C GLY A 77 0.04 -4.09 -2.59
N LEU A 78 -0.02 -2.95 -1.89
CA LEU A 78 1.15 -2.45 -1.18
C LEU A 78 1.53 -3.31 0.02
N SER A 79 0.56 -3.90 0.72
CA SER A 79 0.84 -4.82 1.83
C SER A 79 1.70 -6.01 1.37
N PHE A 80 1.43 -6.58 0.20
CA PHE A 80 2.27 -7.63 -0.38
C PHE A 80 3.67 -7.12 -0.76
N ALA A 81 3.78 -5.90 -1.30
CA ALA A 81 5.07 -5.31 -1.62
C ALA A 81 5.93 -5.12 -0.35
N VAL A 82 5.34 -4.64 0.75
CA VAL A 82 6.03 -4.47 2.03
C VAL A 82 6.47 -5.81 2.61
N VAL A 83 5.63 -6.85 2.53
CA VAL A 83 6.00 -8.21 2.96
C VAL A 83 7.19 -8.74 2.17
N ALA A 84 7.22 -8.54 0.84
CA ALA A 84 8.35 -8.96 0.01
C ALA A 84 9.66 -8.27 0.41
N ILE A 85 9.61 -6.95 0.64
CA ILE A 85 10.77 -6.17 1.12
C ILE A 85 11.21 -6.70 2.48
N GLY A 86 10.29 -6.86 3.44
CA GLY A 86 10.58 -7.37 4.78
C GLY A 86 11.20 -8.77 4.75
N GLY A 87 10.70 -9.66 3.89
CA GLY A 87 11.25 -11.01 3.69
C GLY A 87 12.65 -11.02 3.10
N LEU A 88 12.90 -10.22 2.05
CA LEU A 88 14.22 -10.10 1.42
C LEU A 88 15.27 -9.54 2.39
N VAL A 89 14.92 -8.44 3.04
CA VAL A 89 15.81 -7.74 3.97
C VAL A 89 16.02 -8.56 5.25
N GLY A 90 14.95 -9.13 5.81
CA GLY A 90 15.01 -10.01 6.97
C GLY A 90 15.79 -11.30 6.68
N GLY A 91 15.63 -11.90 5.51
CA GLY A 91 16.40 -13.07 5.07
C GLY A 91 17.90 -12.75 4.91
N PHE A 92 18.22 -11.60 4.32
CA PHE A 92 19.61 -11.13 4.20
C PHE A 92 20.24 -10.87 5.57
N ALA A 93 19.54 -10.21 6.49
CA ALA A 93 20.04 -9.97 7.84
C ALA A 93 20.14 -11.28 8.64
N GLY A 94 19.13 -12.16 8.54
CA GLY A 94 19.06 -13.45 9.22
C GLY A 94 20.21 -14.38 8.86
N ARG A 95 20.69 -14.38 7.60
CA ARG A 95 21.85 -15.19 7.19
C ARG A 95 23.13 -14.83 7.96
N PHE A 96 23.28 -13.56 8.35
CA PHE A 96 24.44 -13.07 9.10
C PHE A 96 24.23 -13.13 10.61
N ALA A 97 22.99 -13.13 11.08
CA ALA A 97 22.65 -13.20 12.50
C ALA A 97 22.58 -14.65 13.04
N VAL A 98 22.17 -15.62 12.21
CA VAL A 98 21.94 -17.03 12.61
C VAL A 98 23.00 -17.99 12.03
N GLY A 99 23.70 -17.58 10.97
CA GLY A 99 24.84 -18.33 10.44
C GLY A 99 26.00 -18.30 11.42
N ARG A 100 26.36 -19.45 12.01
CA ARG A 100 27.61 -19.59 12.76
C ARG A 100 28.77 -19.16 11.86
N VAL A 101 29.56 -18.23 12.39
CA VAL A 101 30.97 -18.04 12.02
C VAL A 101 31.62 -19.44 12.02
N GLY A 102 32.05 -19.87 10.85
CA GLY A 102 32.87 -21.05 10.60
C GLY A 102 33.84 -20.70 9.50
#